data_AF-A0A0G4MVH4-F1
#
_entry.id   AF-A0A0G4MVH4-F1
#
_cell.length_a   1.000
_cell.length_b   1.000
_cell.length_c   1.000
_cell.angle_alpha   90.00
_cell.angle_beta   90.00
_cell.angle_gamma   90.00
#
_symmetry.space_group_name_H-M   'P 1'
#
loop_
_entity.id
_entity.type
_entity.pdbx_description
1 polymer ?
#
loop_
_entity_poly.entity_id
_entity_poly.type
_entity_poly.pdbx_seq_one_letter_code
_entity_poly.pdbx_strand_id
1 'polypeptide(L)' 'MRAGEAVLECVFEVDVNGILKVTATEKTSGRSANITISNSVGKLSSHEIENMIN' A
#
# COMPACT_ATOMS: atom_id res chain seq x y z
N MET A 1 6.23 23.63 -8.68
CA MET A 1 5.23 23.33 -7.63
C MET A 1 5.67 23.94 -6.33
N ARG A 2 4.77 24.64 -5.64
CA ARG A 2 4.95 25.09 -4.25
C ARG A 2 4.69 23.92 -3.30
N ALA A 3 5.19 24.00 -2.07
CA ALA A 3 4.87 23.00 -1.05
C ALA A 3 3.35 22.92 -0.84
N GLY A 4 2.79 21.71 -0.75
CA GLY A 4 1.36 21.46 -0.59
C GLY A 4 0.52 21.50 -1.88
N GLU A 5 1.12 21.82 -3.03
CA GLU A 5 0.41 21.88 -4.32
C GLU A 5 0.32 20.52 -5.02
N ALA A 6 1.31 19.64 -4.79
CA ALA A 6 1.34 18.31 -5.40
C ALA A 6 0.19 17.44 -4.88
N VAL A 7 -0.59 16.88 -5.81
CA VAL A 7 -1.68 15.95 -5.48
C VAL A 7 -1.18 14.52 -5.65
N LEU A 8 -0.84 13.88 -4.54
CA LEU A 8 -0.40 12.48 -4.51
C LEU A 8 -1.59 11.57 -4.18
N GLU A 9 -1.96 10.74 -5.13
CA GLU A 9 -2.96 9.68 -4.95
C GLU A 9 -2.27 8.37 -4.60
N CYS A 10 -2.66 7.79 -3.46
CA CYS A 10 -2.21 6.47 -3.06
C CYS A 10 -3.38 5.50 -3.16
N VAL A 11 -3.19 4.42 -3.92
CA VAL A 11 -4.16 3.33 -4.09
C VAL A 11 -3.60 2.08 -3.45
N PHE A 12 -4.38 1.48 -2.55
CA PHE A 12 -4.06 0.24 -1.86
C PHE A 12 -5.07 -0.81 -2.33
N GLU A 13 -4.58 -1.80 -3.08
CA GLU A 13 -5.39 -2.87 -3.65
C GLU A 13 -4.99 -4.20 -3.00
N VAL A 14 -5.99 -4.93 -2.49
CA VAL A 14 -5.80 -6.30 -2.00
C VAL A 14 -6.48 -7.23 -2.99
N ASP A 15 -5.70 -8.13 -3.60
CA ASP A 15 -6.22 -9.07 -4.58
C ASP A 15 -6.90 -10.30 -3.92
N VAL A 16 -7.46 -11.17 -4.76
CA VAL A 16 -8.13 -12.41 -4.30
C VAL A 16 -7.21 -13.39 -3.58
N ASN A 17 -5.89 -13.25 -3.73
CA ASN A 17 -4.87 -14.07 -3.06
C ASN A 17 -4.34 -13.41 -1.78
N GLY A 18 -4.83 -12.21 -1.44
CA GLY A 18 -4.36 -11.41 -0.30
C GLY A 18 -3.00 -10.74 -0.53
N ILE A 19 -2.57 -10.55 -1.79
CA ILE A 19 -1.39 -9.76 -2.12
C ILE A 19 -1.77 -8.29 -2.10
N LEU A 20 -0.97 -7.48 -1.40
CA LEU A 20 -1.17 -6.04 -1.33
C LEU A 20 -0.34 -5.35 -2.43
N LYS A 21 -1.01 -4.64 -3.33
CA LYS A 21 -0.37 -3.76 -4.31
C LYS A 21 -0.61 -2.31 -3.90
N VAL A 22 0.48 -1.54 -3.80
CA VAL A 22 0.43 -0.12 -3.48
C VAL A 22 0.90 0.68 -4.70
N THR A 23 0.07 1.61 -5.16
CA THR A 23 0.39 2.51 -6.27
C THR A 23 0.31 3.95 -5.79
N ALA A 24 1.34 4.74 -6.05
CA ALA A 24 1.35 6.18 -5.79
C ALA A 24 1.44 6.93 -7.13
N THR A 25 0.54 7.89 -7.35
CA THR A 25 0.47 8.70 -8.57
C THR A 25 0.41 10.17 -8.23
N GLU A 26 1.29 10.97 -8.81
CA GLU A 26 1.19 12.44 -8.74
C GLU A 26 0.27 12.90 -9.88
N LYS A 27 -0.95 13.33 -9.53
CA LYS A 27 -2.03 13.54 -10.51
C LYS A 27 -1.73 14.63 -11.55
N THR A 28 -0.92 15.62 -11.21
CA THR A 28 -0.64 16.77 -12.08
C THR A 28 0.29 16.40 -13.23
N SER A 29 1.39 15.71 -12.94
CA SER A 29 2.34 15.25 -13.96
C SER A 29 2.02 13.88 -14.53
N GLY A 30 1.13 13.11 -13.89
CA GLY A 30 0.80 11.74 -14.26
C GLY A 30 1.90 10.73 -13.93
N ARG A 31 2.98 11.15 -13.25
CA ARG A 31 4.06 10.26 -12.83
C ARG A 31 3.56 9.31 -11.75
N SER A 32 3.82 8.02 -11.93
CA SER A 32 3.45 6.98 -10.97
C SER A 32 4.65 6.14 -10.55
N ALA A 33 4.56 5.60 -9.34
CA ALA A 33 5.47 4.60 -8.79
C ALA A 33 4.63 3.57 -8.03
N ASN A 34 4.98 2.28 -8.13
CA ASN A 34 4.24 1.22 -7.45
C ASN A 34 5.19 0.23 -6.77
N ILE A 35 4.70 -0.39 -5.71
CA ILE A 35 5.36 -1.46 -4.96
C ILE A 35 4.36 -2.60 -4.80
N THR A 36 4.81 -3.83 -5.04
CA THR A 36 4.01 -5.04 -4.79
C THR A 36 4.51 -5.71 -3.53
N ILE A 37 3.64 -5.91 -2.55
CA ILE A 37 3.91 -6.60 -1.30
C ILE A 37 3.21 -7.96 -1.34
N SER A 38 3.98 -9.01 -1.64
CA SER A 38 3.47 -10.38 -1.68
C SER A 38 3.28 -10.92 -0.27
N ASN A 39 2.07 -11.38 0.03
CA ASN A 39 1.81 -12.13 1.25
C ASN A 39 2.49 -13.50 1.15
N SER A 40 3.45 -13.78 2.03
CA SER A 40 4.12 -15.07 2.15
C SER A 40 3.72 -15.71 3.46
N VAL A 41 3.43 -17.01 3.43
CA VAL A 41 3.04 -17.78 4.62
C VAL A 41 4.11 -17.61 5.72
N GLY A 42 3.67 -17.35 6.96
CA GLY A 42 4.54 -17.22 8.13
C GLY A 42 5.05 -15.81 8.46
N LYS A 43 4.43 -14.75 7.92
CA LYS A 43 4.81 -13.36 8.24
C LYS A 43 4.29 -12.87 9.59
N LEU A 44 3.10 -13.29 10.00
CA LEU A 44 2.51 -13.03 11.32
C LEU A 44 1.74 -14.27 11.77
N SER A 45 1.90 -14.67 13.02
CA SER A 45 1.11 -15.68 13.70
C SER A 45 -0.22 -15.11 14.17
N SER A 46 -1.22 -15.98 14.42
CA SER A 46 -2.52 -15.55 14.97
C SER A 46 -2.37 -14.80 16.29
N HIS A 47 -1.42 -15.20 17.14
CA HIS A 47 -1.14 -14.52 18.41
C HIS A 47 -0.57 -13.11 18.20
N GLU A 48 0.35 -12.92 17.25
CA GLU A 48 0.85 -11.58 16.90
C GLU A 48 -0.27 -10.68 16.35
N ILE A 49 -1.17 -11.24 15.53
CA ILE A 49 -2.33 -10.51 15.01
C ILE A 49 -3.27 -10.07 16.15
N GLU A 50 -3.59 -10.97 17.09
CA GLU A 50 -4.43 -10.64 18.25
C GLU A 50 -3.81 -9.53 19.12
N ASN A 51 -2.48 -9.54 19.30
CA ASN A 51 -1.77 -8.48 20.02
C ASN A 51 -1.77 -7.14 19.28
N MET A 52 -1.95 -7.11 17.95
CA MET A 52 -2.07 -5.85 17.18
C MET A 52 -3.48 -5.27 17.22
N ILE A 53 -4.49 -6.06 17.60
CA ILE A 53 -5.90 -5.63 17.67
C ILE A 53 -6.24 -5.02 19.04
N ASN A 54 -5.64 -5.54 20.11
CA ASN A 54 -5.87 -5.10 21.50
C ASN A 54 -4.97 -3.93 21.90
#